data_AF-A0A0E9WKV7-F1
#
_entry.id   AF-A0A0E9WKV7-F1
#
_cell.length_a   1.000
_cell.length_b   1.000
_cell.length_c   1.000
_cell.angle_alpha   90.00
_cell.angle_beta   90.00
_cell.angle_gamma   90.00
#
_symmetry.space_group_name_H-M   'P 1'
#
loop_
_entity.id
_entity.type
_entity.pdbx_description
1 polymer ?
#
loop_
_entity_poly.entity_id
_entity_poly.type
_entity_poly.pdbx_seq_one_letter_code
_entity_poly.pdbx_strand_id
1 'polypeptide(L)'
;MSALSRPHPQIDFCAAQDIPQVQCIRAFVAQQPDELNLEKADVLLVHQHSSDGWIEGTRLSDRQRGWAPDSHLETITSARARQRNLLDTHKITTITATY
;
A
#
# COMPACT_ATOMS: atom_id res chain seq x y z
N MET A 1 8.12 -31.15 11.38
CA MET A 1 6.92 -30.32 11.16
C MET A 1 7.40 -28.93 10.79
N SER A 2 7.52 -28.65 9.49
CA SER A 2 8.10 -27.39 9.01
C SER A 2 7.10 -26.26 9.19
N ALA A 3 7.36 -25.39 10.16
CA ALA A 3 6.76 -24.07 10.22
C ALA A 3 7.28 -23.30 8.99
N LEU A 4 6.53 -23.36 7.89
CA LEU A 4 6.67 -22.40 6.81
C LEU A 4 6.21 -21.06 7.40
N SER A 5 7.13 -20.36 8.06
CA SER A 5 7.04 -18.93 8.28
C SER A 5 6.73 -18.35 6.91
N ARG A 6 5.45 -18.02 6.70
CA ARG A 6 5.02 -17.24 5.54
C ARG A 6 5.99 -16.06 5.49
N PRO A 7 6.80 -15.91 4.44
CA PRO A 7 7.68 -14.76 4.37
C PRO A 7 6.73 -13.57 4.47
N HIS A 8 6.86 -12.82 5.57
CA HIS A 8 6.22 -11.52 5.66
C HIS A 8 6.65 -10.83 4.37
N PRO A 9 5.73 -10.36 3.52
CA PRO A 9 6.12 -9.74 2.27
C PRO A 9 6.82 -8.44 2.64
N GLN A 10 8.12 -8.50 2.87
CA GLN A 10 9.00 -7.39 2.58
C GLN A 10 8.66 -7.07 1.13
N ILE A 11 7.96 -5.96 0.93
CA ILE A 11 7.64 -5.45 -0.38
C ILE A 11 8.95 -5.49 -1.15
N ASP A 12 9.07 -6.38 -2.12
CA ASP A 12 10.28 -6.49 -2.90
C ASP A 12 10.37 -5.21 -3.72
N PHE A 13 11.28 -4.33 -3.32
CA PHE A 13 11.39 -2.98 -3.89
C PHE A 13 11.72 -3.00 -5.38
N CYS A 14 12.38 -4.04 -5.86
CA CYS A 14 12.53 -4.29 -7.30
C CYS A 14 11.18 -4.60 -7.97
N ALA A 15 10.36 -5.47 -7.38
CA ALA A 15 9.05 -5.80 -7.94
C ALA A 15 8.05 -4.63 -7.84
N ALA A 16 8.10 -3.86 -6.75
CA ALA A 16 7.21 -2.73 -6.51
C ALA A 16 7.49 -1.49 -7.38
N GLN A 17 8.66 -1.42 -8.02
CA GLN A 17 8.99 -0.35 -8.97
C GLN A 17 8.15 -0.43 -10.25
N ASP A 18 7.69 -1.63 -10.64
CA ASP A 18 6.82 -1.82 -11.81
C ASP A 18 5.33 -1.77 -11.45
N ILE A 19 5.00 -1.85 -10.16
CA ILE A 19 3.61 -1.81 -9.68
C ILE A 19 3.10 -0.36 -9.63
N PRO A 20 1.93 -0.06 -10.23
CA PRO A 20 1.32 1.26 -10.14
C PRO A 20 1.07 1.66 -8.68
N GLN A 21 1.28 2.93 -8.36
CA GLN A 21 0.98 3.48 -7.04
C GLN A 21 -0.17 4.45 -7.11
N VAL A 22 -1.01 4.43 -6.09
CA VAL A 22 -2.08 5.40 -5.89
C VAL A 22 -1.92 6.04 -4.52
N GLN A 23 -2.25 7.32 -4.43
CA GLN A 23 -2.26 8.07 -3.18
C GLN A 23 -3.70 8.30 -2.76
N CYS A 24 -4.00 8.06 -1.49
CA CYS A 24 -5.24 8.44 -0.88
C CYS A 24 -5.34 9.97 -0.79
N ILE A 25 -6.26 10.57 -1.54
CA ILE A 25 -6.54 12.02 -1.50
C ILE A 25 -7.60 12.38 -0.45
N ARG A 26 -8.41 11.39 -0.04
CA ARG A 26 -9.46 11.52 0.98
C ARG A 26 -9.47 10.31 1.88
N ALA A 27 -9.37 10.52 3.19
CA ALA A 27 -9.42 9.45 4.17
C ALA A 27 -10.67 8.57 4.01
N PHE A 28 -10.50 7.27 4.20
CA PHE A 28 -11.54 6.26 4.06
C PHE A 28 -11.45 5.29 5.25
N VAL A 29 -12.59 5.07 5.90
CA VAL A 29 -12.70 4.11 7.00
C VAL A 29 -13.35 2.85 6.46
N ALA A 30 -12.66 1.73 6.60
CA ALA A 30 -13.15 0.43 6.19
C ALA A 30 -14.42 0.08 6.97
N GLN A 31 -15.47 -0.28 6.23
CA GLN A 31 -16.76 -0.74 6.73
C GLN A 31 -16.87 -2.25 6.67
N GLN A 32 -16.12 -2.90 5.77
CA GLN A 32 -16.08 -4.34 5.58
C GLN A 32 -14.69 -4.92 5.91
N PRO A 33 -14.57 -6.21 6.26
CA PRO A 33 -13.29 -6.82 6.65
C PRO A 33 -12.28 -6.95 5.50
N ASP A 34 -12.73 -6.88 4.26
CA ASP A 34 -11.91 -6.86 3.05
C ASP A 34 -11.52 -5.44 2.61
N GLU A 35 -12.14 -4.41 3.19
CA GLU A 35 -11.80 -3.01 2.95
C GLU A 35 -10.57 -2.57 3.74
N LEU A 36 -9.83 -1.63 3.17
CA LEU A 36 -8.59 -1.10 3.73
C LEU A 36 -8.82 0.30 4.29
N ASN A 37 -8.49 0.49 5.57
CA ASN A 37 -8.49 1.82 6.18
C ASN A 37 -7.39 2.68 5.57
N LEU A 38 -7.73 3.89 5.14
CA LEU A 38 -6.79 4.81 4.50
C LEU A 38 -6.87 6.20 5.12
N GLU A 39 -5.71 6.80 5.34
CA GLU A 39 -5.59 8.21 5.70
C GLU A 39 -5.19 9.06 4.50
N LYS A 40 -5.36 10.38 4.60
CA LYS A 40 -4.91 11.29 3.54
C LYS A 40 -3.40 11.18 3.39
N ALA A 41 -2.95 11.09 2.14
CA ALA A 41 -1.57 10.85 1.71
C ALA A 41 -1.04 9.41 1.94
N ASP A 42 -1.86 8.46 2.41
CA ASP A 42 -1.48 7.05 2.37
C ASP A 42 -1.22 6.61 0.92
N VAL A 43 -0.19 5.80 0.72
CA VAL A 43 0.17 5.28 -0.60
C VAL A 43 -0.12 3.79 -0.66
N LEU A 44 -0.75 3.35 -1.74
CA LEU A 44 -1.02 1.94 -2.01
C LEU A 44 -0.32 1.50 -3.28
N LEU A 45 0.17 0.26 -3.25
CA LEU A 45 0.54 -0.49 -4.44
C LEU A 45 -0.71 -1.15 -5.01
N VAL A 46 -1.07 -0.79 -6.24
CA VAL A 46 -2.26 -1.31 -6.92
C VAL A 46 -2.02 -2.73 -7.39
N HIS A 47 -2.87 -3.67 -6.97
CA HIS A 47 -2.85 -5.05 -7.48
C HIS A 47 -3.87 -5.24 -8.59
N GLN A 48 -5.10 -4.75 -8.38
CA GLN A 48 -6.17 -4.87 -9.36
C GLN A 48 -7.22 -3.77 -9.19
N HIS A 49 -7.96 -3.54 -10.27
CA HIS A 49 -9.14 -2.68 -10.30
C HIS A 49 -10.37 -3.54 -10.56
N SER A 50 -11.44 -3.30 -9.80
CA SER A 50 -12.76 -3.85 -10.08
C SER A 50 -13.57 -2.89 -10.94
N SER A 51 -14.48 -3.45 -11.74
CA SER A 51 -15.36 -2.70 -12.65
C SER A 51 -16.40 -1.82 -11.95
N ASP A 52 -16.58 -1.99 -10.65
CA ASP A 52 -17.48 -1.23 -9.77
C ASP A 52 -16.80 -0.01 -9.11
N GLY A 53 -15.54 0.29 -9.47
CA GLY A 53 -14.84 1.47 -8.97
C GLY A 53 -14.05 1.25 -7.69
N TRP A 54 -13.69 0.00 -7.39
CA TRP A 54 -12.82 -0.36 -6.28
C TRP A 54 -11.41 -0.73 -6.76
N ILE A 55 -10.43 -0.41 -5.94
CA ILE A 55 -9.02 -0.75 -6.15
C ILE A 55 -8.59 -1.65 -5.00
N GLU A 56 -8.06 -2.81 -5.35
CA GLU A 56 -7.35 -3.64 -4.39
C GLU A 56 -5.89 -3.22 -4.36
N GLY A 57 -5.42 -2.83 -3.19
CA GLY A 57 -4.06 -2.35 -3.00
C GLY A 57 -3.42 -2.85 -1.72
N THR A 58 -2.09 -2.78 -1.66
CA THR A 58 -1.36 -2.93 -0.40
C THR A 58 -0.86 -1.57 0.06
N ARG A 59 -1.29 -1.13 1.24
CA ARG A 59 -0.80 0.09 1.86
C ARG A 59 0.68 -0.05 2.18
N LEU A 60 1.45 0.93 1.74
CA LEU A 60 2.89 0.99 1.93
C LEU A 60 3.30 1.17 3.40
N SER A 61 2.48 1.86 4.20
CA SER A 61 2.76 2.21 5.61
C SER A 61 2.86 1.00 6.55
N ASP A 62 1.93 0.06 6.45
CA ASP A 62 1.81 -1.11 7.34
C ASP A 62 1.68 -2.45 6.60
N ARG A 63 1.74 -2.42 5.27
CA ARG A 63 1.62 -3.59 4.38
C ARG A 63 0.27 -4.29 4.46
N GLN A 64 -0.77 -3.62 4.94
CA GLN A 64 -2.13 -4.17 4.88
C GLN A 64 -2.66 -4.16 3.46
N ARG A 65 -3.30 -5.25 3.06
CA ARG A 65 -3.98 -5.40 1.76
C ARG A 65 -5.48 -5.32 1.97
N GLY A 66 -6.15 -4.63 1.07
CA GLY A 66 -7.60 -4.61 1.01
C GLY A 66 -8.11 -3.69 -0.08
N TRP A 67 -9.41 -3.48 -0.06
CA TRP A 67 -10.13 -2.71 -1.05
C TRP A 67 -10.32 -1.26 -0.61
N ALA A 68 -10.15 -0.36 -1.56
CA ALA A 68 -10.42 1.05 -1.36
C ALA A 68 -11.13 1.63 -2.60
N PRO A 69 -12.04 2.59 -2.41
CA PRO A 69 -12.75 3.20 -3.53
C PRO A 69 -11.81 4.07 -4.38
N ASP A 70 -11.81 3.86 -5.69
CA ASP A 70 -11.04 4.65 -6.67
C ASP A 70 -11.29 6.16 -6.52
N SER A 71 -12.53 6.55 -6.20
CA SER A 71 -12.91 7.95 -5.96
C SER A 71 -12.16 8.65 -4.80
N HIS A 72 -11.50 7.89 -3.92
CA HIS A 72 -10.68 8.43 -2.82
C HIS A 72 -9.18 8.36 -3.12
N LEU A 73 -8.81 7.79 -4.27
CA LEU A 73 -7.46 7.49 -4.68
C LEU A 73 -7.09 8.31 -5.91
N GLU A 74 -5.81 8.64 -6.04
CA GLU A 74 -5.26 9.32 -7.20
C GLU A 74 -3.98 8.60 -7.66
N THR A 75 -3.90 8.28 -8.94
CA THR A 75 -2.74 7.59 -9.50
C THR A 75 -1.49 8.47 -9.47
N ILE A 76 -0.43 7.94 -8.85
CA ILE A 76 0.87 8.58 -8.79
C ILE A 76 1.62 8.30 -10.08
N THR A 77 1.52 9.22 -11.04
CA THR A 77 2.21 9.12 -12.34
C THR A 77 3.70 9.50 -12.26
N SER A 78 4.10 10.25 -11.23
CA SER A 78 5.47 10.71 -11.05
C SER A 78 6.39 9.58 -10.59
N ALA A 79 7.31 9.15 -11.46
CA ALA A 79 8.32 8.14 -11.12
C ALA A 79 9.18 8.53 -9.90
N ARG A 80 9.48 9.84 -9.75
CA ARG A 80 10.23 10.35 -8.59
C ARG A 80 9.43 10.19 -7.30
N ALA A 81 8.13 10.45 -7.33
CA ALA A 81 7.25 10.26 -6.19
C ALA A 81 7.12 8.76 -5.84
N ARG A 82 6.91 7.91 -6.86
CA ARG A 82 6.86 6.45 -6.69
C ARG A 82 8.11 5.90 -6.00
N GLN A 83 9.29 6.35 -6.46
CA GLN A 83 10.57 5.96 -5.86
C GLN A 83 10.73 6.50 -4.42
N ARG A 84 10.32 7.74 -4.17
CA ARG A 84 10.37 8.35 -2.83
C ARG A 84 9.49 7.58 -1.84
N ASN A 85 8.26 7.24 -2.23
CA ASN A 85 7.33 6.49 -1.38
C ASN A 85 7.92 5.13 -0.96
N LEU A 86 8.53 4.42 -1.92
CA LEU A 86 9.25 3.19 -1.65
C LEU A 86 10.42 3.42 -0.66
N LEU A 87 11.26 4.42 -0.90
CA LEU A 87 12.38 4.74 0.00
C LEU A 87 11.95 5.16 1.41
N ASP A 88 10.83 5.87 1.53
CA ASP A 88 10.36 6.36 2.83
C ASP A 88 9.79 5.20 3.67
N THR A 89 9.08 4.24 3.05
CA THR A 89 8.60 3.03 3.77
C THR A 89 9.72 2.19 4.39
N HIS A 90 10.86 2.10 3.69
CA HIS A 90 12.03 1.39 4.20
C HIS A 90 12.61 1.99 5.48
N LYS A 91 12.54 3.31 5.63
CA LYS A 91 13.12 4.01 6.77
C LYS A 91 12.31 3.81 8.05
N ILE A 92 10.99 3.59 7.93
CA ILE A 92 10.11 3.41 9.09
C ILE A 92 10.41 2.09 9.83
N THR A 93 10.89 1.05 9.13
CA THR A 93 11.24 -0.24 9.75
C THR A 93 12.45 -0.13 10.70
N THR A 94 13.26 0.94 10.61
CA THR A 94 14.43 1.11 11.48
C THR A 94 14.13 1.88 12.77
N ILE A 95 12.96 2.52 12.91
CA ILE A 95 12.71 3.47 14.02
C ILE A 95 11.93 2.83 15.19
N THR A 96 11.17 1.76 14.98
CA THR A 96 10.45 1.03 16.06
C THR A 96 11.18 -0.22 16.54
N ALA A 97 12.49 -0.11 16.76
CA ALA A 97 13.27 -1.06 17.56
C ALA A 97 14.13 -0.31 18.57
N THR A 98 13.51 0.50 19.43
CA THR A 98 14.24 1.02 20.59
C THR A 98 13.31 1.12 21.81
N TYR A 99 13.67 0.29 22.80
CA TYR A 99 13.22 0.19 24.20
C TYR A 99 11.88 -0.48 24.53
#